data_AF-A0A7C2A3N9-F1
#
_entry.id   AF-A0A7C2A3N9-F1
#
_cell.length_a   1.000
_cell.length_b   1.000
_cell.length_c   1.000
_cell.angle_alpha   90.00
_cell.angle_beta   90.00
_cell.angle_gamma   90.00
#
_symmetry.space_group_name_H-M   'P 1'
#
loop_
_entity.id
_entity.type
_entity.pdbx_description
1 polymer ?
#
loop_
_entity_poly.entity_id
_entity_poly.type
_entity_poly.pdbx_seq_one_letter_code
_entity_poly.pdbx_strand_id
1 'polypeptide(L)'
;MLRGKMKILGVRIIDHRLWAMGRHLLSSIFYCLLSICIFCFISSSAQAKVNCLKCHPQVRNQLSRGNVHKPLRKRNCTICHSTHASDQPHLLVKPTKELCLSCHKKAFKVKYPHMPVMEGDCDKCHAPHAS
;
A
#
# COMPACT_ATOMS: atom_id res chain seq x y z
N MET A 1 7.85 90.00 -15.00
CA MET A 1 8.56 89.22 -13.96
C MET A 1 8.11 87.77 -14.09
N LEU A 2 9.00 86.91 -14.60
CA LEU A 2 8.67 85.62 -15.21
C LEU A 2 8.58 84.49 -14.17
N ARG A 3 7.60 83.60 -14.41
CA ARG A 3 7.34 82.33 -13.72
C ARG A 3 8.58 81.41 -13.77
N GLY A 4 8.88 80.72 -12.68
CA GLY A 4 9.85 79.62 -12.73
C GLY A 4 10.06 78.87 -11.42
N LYS A 5 9.85 77.54 -11.50
CA LYS A 5 10.25 76.44 -10.60
C LYS A 5 9.32 76.21 -9.39
N MET A 6 8.91 74.99 -9.04
CA MET A 6 9.51 73.68 -9.30
C MET A 6 8.46 72.58 -9.20
N LYS A 7 8.59 71.58 -10.07
CA LYS A 7 7.70 70.41 -10.18
C LYS A 7 7.78 69.53 -8.91
N ILE A 8 6.60 69.29 -8.37
CA ILE A 8 6.18 68.20 -7.48
C ILE A 8 6.81 66.86 -7.91
N LEU A 9 7.62 66.26 -7.03
CA LEU A 9 8.01 64.85 -7.12
C LEU A 9 6.84 64.00 -6.61
N GLY A 10 6.16 63.32 -7.53
CA GLY A 10 5.10 62.36 -7.21
C GLY A 10 5.68 61.07 -6.66
N VAL A 11 5.96 61.01 -5.36
CA VAL A 11 6.11 59.74 -4.65
C VAL A 11 4.70 59.27 -4.28
N ARG A 12 4.16 58.32 -5.05
CA ARG A 12 2.98 57.55 -4.64
C ARG A 12 3.37 56.76 -3.39
N ILE A 13 2.92 57.21 -2.23
CA ILE A 13 2.87 56.39 -1.02
C ILE A 13 1.88 55.26 -1.35
N ILE A 14 2.41 54.11 -1.75
CA ILE A 14 1.63 52.89 -1.94
C ILE A 14 1.25 52.43 -0.53
N ASP A 15 -0.03 52.58 -0.22
CA ASP A 15 -0.61 52.24 1.07
C ASP A 15 -0.40 50.75 1.37
N HIS A 16 0.56 50.44 2.25
CA HIS A 16 0.92 49.07 2.64
C HIS A 16 -0.25 48.30 3.29
N ARG A 17 -1.32 48.98 3.73
CA ARG A 17 -2.47 48.33 4.38
C ARG A 17 -3.40 47.63 3.39
N LEU A 18 -3.51 48.11 2.16
CA LEU A 18 -4.33 47.48 1.11
C LEU A 18 -3.69 46.19 0.56
N TRP A 19 -2.37 46.02 0.69
CA TRP A 19 -1.64 44.81 0.27
C TRP A 19 -1.66 43.68 1.32
N ALA A 20 -2.05 43.97 2.57
CA ALA A 20 -2.14 42.97 3.63
C ALA A 20 -3.42 42.11 3.51
N MET A 21 -4.56 42.70 3.13
CA MET A 21 -5.85 41.98 3.07
C MET A 21 -5.97 41.06 1.84
N GLY A 22 -5.32 41.37 0.71
CA GLY A 22 -5.34 40.52 -0.49
C GLY A 22 -4.46 39.26 -0.42
N ARG A 23 -3.42 39.25 0.44
CA ARG A 23 -2.52 38.10 0.61
C ARG A 23 -3.14 36.95 1.40
N HIS A 24 -4.10 37.24 2.29
CA HIS A 24 -4.77 36.23 3.11
C HIS A 24 -5.84 35.43 2.34
N LEU A 25 -6.52 36.05 1.37
CA LEU A 25 -7.48 35.34 0.51
C LEU A 25 -6.79 34.37 -0.45
N LEU A 26 -5.67 34.78 -1.04
CA LEU A 26 -4.87 33.93 -1.93
C LEU A 26 -4.14 32.79 -1.18
N SER A 27 -3.67 33.04 0.05
CA SER A 27 -3.06 31.98 0.88
C SER A 27 -4.08 30.92 1.32
N SER A 28 -5.33 31.31 1.56
CA SER A 28 -6.41 30.39 1.95
C SER A 28 -6.81 29.47 0.80
N ILE A 29 -6.86 29.99 -0.43
CA ILE A 29 -7.12 29.20 -1.64
C ILE A 29 -5.97 28.21 -1.89
N PHE A 30 -4.71 28.66 -1.75
CA PHE A 30 -3.55 27.79 -1.93
C PHE A 30 -3.50 26.66 -0.89
N TYR A 31 -3.81 26.95 0.38
CA TYR A 31 -3.84 25.93 1.43
C TYR A 31 -4.98 24.92 1.24
N CYS A 32 -6.12 25.37 0.73
CA CYS A 32 -7.26 24.50 0.40
C CYS A 32 -6.92 23.57 -0.77
N LEU A 33 -6.33 24.11 -1.85
CA LEU A 33 -5.88 23.31 -2.99
C LEU A 33 -4.77 22.32 -2.62
N LEU A 34 -3.81 22.74 -1.79
CA LEU A 34 -2.76 21.85 -1.29
C LEU A 34 -3.35 20.73 -0.41
N SER A 35 -4.33 21.04 0.45
CA SER A 35 -5.00 20.05 1.30
C SER A 35 -5.84 19.06 0.49
N ILE A 36 -6.53 19.53 -0.56
CA ILE A 36 -7.30 18.69 -1.48
C ILE A 36 -6.35 17.77 -2.27
N CYS A 37 -5.21 18.28 -2.74
CA CYS A 37 -4.19 17.48 -3.42
C CYS A 37 -3.58 16.42 -2.50
N ILE A 38 -3.27 16.76 -1.24
CA ILE A 38 -2.74 15.81 -0.24
C ILE A 38 -3.79 14.73 0.09
N PHE A 39 -5.05 15.11 0.25
CA PHE A 39 -6.14 14.15 0.54
C PHE A 39 -6.43 13.21 -0.64
N CYS A 40 -6.32 13.71 -1.87
CA CYS A 40 -6.48 12.92 -3.10
C CYS A 40 -5.30 11.94 -3.30
N PHE A 41 -4.07 12.36 -2.96
CA PHE A 41 -2.88 11.51 -3.02
C PHE A 41 -2.94 10.35 -2.00
N ILE A 42 -3.46 10.60 -0.79
CA ILE A 42 -3.66 9.54 0.22
C ILE A 42 -4.73 8.54 -0.24
N SER A 43 -5.80 9.00 -0.90
CA SER A 43 -6.93 8.15 -1.32
C SER A 43 -6.66 7.29 -2.57
N SER A 44 -5.66 7.64 -3.40
CA SER A 44 -5.34 6.88 -4.63
C SER A 44 -4.68 5.51 -4.41
N SER A 45 -4.31 5.17 -3.18
CA SER A 45 -3.58 3.91 -2.90
C SER A 45 -4.48 2.68 -2.64
N ALA A 46 -5.80 2.83 -2.76
CA ALA A 46 -6.75 1.72 -2.59
C ALA A 46 -6.79 0.82 -3.84
N GLN A 47 -5.79 -0.07 -4.01
CA GLN A 47 -5.83 -1.12 -5.02
C GLN A 47 -7.07 -1.99 -4.81
N ALA A 48 -7.97 -2.07 -5.80
CA ALA A 48 -9.14 -2.95 -5.76
C ALA A 48 -8.69 -4.41 -5.60
N LYS A 49 -8.82 -4.94 -4.39
CA LYS A 49 -8.36 -6.28 -4.05
C LYS A 49 -9.44 -7.30 -4.36
N VAL A 50 -9.11 -8.30 -5.19
CA VAL A 50 -10.02 -9.42 -5.48
C VAL A 50 -10.44 -10.10 -4.17
N ASN A 51 -11.75 -10.23 -3.96
CA ASN A 51 -12.30 -10.82 -2.74
C ASN A 51 -12.47 -12.34 -2.89
N CYS A 52 -11.34 -13.06 -2.89
CA CYS A 52 -11.30 -14.51 -3.09
C CYS A 52 -12.21 -15.28 -2.12
N LEU A 53 -12.33 -14.79 -0.88
CA LEU A 53 -13.10 -15.45 0.16
C LEU A 53 -14.62 -15.42 -0.09
N LYS A 54 -15.12 -14.58 -1.01
CA LYS A 54 -16.53 -14.58 -1.40
C LYS A 54 -16.98 -15.95 -1.92
N CYS A 55 -16.14 -16.58 -2.74
CA CYS A 55 -16.44 -17.86 -3.39
C CYS A 55 -15.69 -19.06 -2.78
N HIS A 56 -14.69 -18.85 -1.92
CA HIS A 56 -13.96 -19.90 -1.22
C HIS A 56 -14.33 -19.97 0.29
N PRO A 57 -15.55 -20.44 0.63
CA PRO A 57 -16.02 -20.48 2.02
C PRO A 57 -15.22 -21.45 2.90
N GLN A 58 -14.72 -22.56 2.34
CA GLN A 58 -13.91 -23.52 3.09
C GLN A 58 -12.63 -22.87 3.62
N VAL A 59 -11.96 -22.06 2.79
CA VAL A 59 -10.77 -21.29 3.18
C VAL A 59 -11.15 -20.15 4.11
N ARG A 60 -12.29 -19.49 3.89
CA ARG A 60 -12.81 -18.46 4.80
C ARG A 60 -12.99 -19.00 6.21
N ASN A 61 -13.53 -20.21 6.35
CA ASN A 61 -13.75 -20.85 7.65
C ASN A 61 -12.44 -21.17 8.40
N GLN A 62 -11.31 -21.28 7.68
CA GLN A 62 -9.99 -21.49 8.29
C GLN A 62 -9.44 -20.22 8.96
N LEU A 63 -9.98 -19.03 8.69
CA LEU A 63 -9.59 -17.79 9.38
C LEU A 63 -9.91 -17.82 10.88
N SER A 64 -10.87 -18.65 11.29
CA SER A 64 -11.28 -18.80 12.70
C SER A 64 -10.39 -19.77 13.48
N ARG A 65 -9.41 -20.43 12.82
CA ARG A 65 -8.45 -21.30 13.51
C ARG A 65 -7.42 -20.47 14.28
N GLY A 66 -6.80 -21.06 15.31
CA GLY A 66 -5.82 -20.35 16.15
C GLY A 66 -4.56 -19.93 15.40
N ASN A 67 -4.07 -20.77 14.49
CA ASN A 67 -2.82 -20.57 13.77
C ASN A 67 -3.09 -20.43 12.27
N VAL A 68 -3.20 -19.18 11.81
CA VAL A 68 -3.48 -18.85 10.41
C VAL A 68 -2.26 -18.20 9.77
N HIS A 69 -1.88 -18.66 8.59
CA HIS A 69 -0.79 -18.06 7.83
C HIS A 69 -1.07 -16.57 7.56
N LYS A 70 -0.06 -15.73 7.80
CA LYS A 70 -0.15 -14.26 7.67
C LYS A 70 -0.71 -13.79 6.31
N PRO A 71 -0.36 -14.40 5.17
CA PRO A 71 -0.97 -14.06 3.88
C PRO A 71 -2.50 -14.21 3.88
N LEU A 72 -3.04 -15.28 4.46
CA LEU A 72 -4.49 -15.49 4.54
C LEU A 72 -5.17 -14.46 5.45
N ARG A 73 -4.60 -14.17 6.64
CA ARG A 73 -5.13 -13.11 7.53
C ARG A 73 -5.19 -11.76 6.85
N LYS A 74 -4.18 -11.44 6.03
CA LYS A 74 -4.12 -10.20 5.24
C LYS A 74 -4.95 -10.26 3.97
N ARG A 75 -5.58 -11.38 3.62
CA ARG A 75 -6.27 -11.63 2.34
C ARG A 75 -5.35 -11.50 1.11
N ASN A 76 -4.05 -11.72 1.26
CA ASN A 76 -3.05 -11.65 0.18
C ASN A 76 -2.87 -13.01 -0.49
N CYS A 77 -3.90 -13.51 -1.18
CA CYS A 77 -3.90 -14.83 -1.81
C CYS A 77 -2.84 -14.94 -2.93
N THR A 78 -2.56 -13.82 -3.61
CA THR A 78 -1.66 -13.76 -4.77
C THR A 78 -0.18 -13.94 -4.45
N ILE A 79 0.19 -13.92 -3.16
CA ILE A 79 1.56 -14.24 -2.74
C ILE A 79 1.87 -15.72 -2.98
N CYS A 80 0.86 -16.59 -2.93
CA CYS A 80 1.00 -18.03 -3.11
C CYS A 80 0.32 -18.54 -4.38
N HIS A 81 -0.79 -17.94 -4.81
CA HIS A 81 -1.57 -18.39 -5.96
C HIS A 81 -1.54 -17.41 -7.13
N SER A 82 -1.47 -17.93 -8.35
CA SER A 82 -1.86 -17.22 -9.56
C SER A 82 -3.39 -17.25 -9.70
N THR A 83 -4.00 -16.13 -10.06
CA THR A 83 -5.46 -16.03 -10.20
C THR A 83 -5.99 -16.52 -11.54
N HIS A 84 -5.11 -16.76 -12.51
CA HIS A 84 -5.51 -17.14 -13.86
C HIS A 84 -4.99 -18.52 -14.24
N ALA A 85 -3.66 -18.67 -14.27
CA ALA A 85 -3.01 -19.92 -14.66
C ALA A 85 -1.65 -20.06 -13.97
N SER A 86 -1.26 -21.30 -13.71
CA SER A 86 0.09 -21.68 -13.30
C SER A 86 0.37 -23.11 -13.76
N ASP A 87 1.64 -23.39 -14.01
CA ASP A 87 2.13 -24.74 -14.30
C ASP A 87 2.20 -25.63 -13.03
N GLN A 88 1.94 -25.04 -11.86
CA GLN A 88 1.96 -25.74 -10.58
C GLN A 88 0.55 -26.15 -10.12
N PRO A 89 0.42 -27.27 -9.39
CA PRO A 89 -0.85 -27.67 -8.78
C PRO A 89 -1.47 -26.55 -7.96
N HIS A 90 -2.80 -26.54 -7.87
CA HIS A 90 -3.56 -25.54 -7.10
C HIS A 90 -3.24 -24.09 -7.48
N LEU A 91 -2.77 -23.85 -8.71
CA LEU A 91 -2.37 -22.54 -9.22
C LEU A 91 -1.25 -21.89 -8.41
N LEU A 92 -0.32 -22.64 -7.81
CA LEU A 92 0.75 -22.03 -7.02
C LEU A 92 1.72 -21.22 -7.89
N VAL A 93 2.25 -20.10 -7.39
CA VAL A 93 3.19 -19.27 -8.16
C VAL A 93 4.59 -19.87 -8.30
N LYS A 94 4.90 -20.89 -7.49
CA LYS A 94 6.18 -21.62 -7.44
C LYS A 94 5.95 -23.05 -6.95
N PRO A 95 6.89 -23.99 -7.20
CA PRO A 95 6.84 -25.32 -6.59
C PRO A 95 6.72 -25.24 -5.06
N THR A 96 6.01 -26.18 -4.43
CA THR A 96 5.69 -26.18 -2.99
C THR A 96 6.91 -25.90 -2.12
N LYS A 97 8.01 -26.65 -2.33
CA LYS A 97 9.27 -26.51 -1.60
C LYS A 97 9.82 -25.08 -1.66
N GLU A 98 9.94 -24.53 -2.86
CA GLU A 98 10.47 -23.18 -3.08
C GLU A 98 9.55 -22.11 -2.51
N LEU A 99 8.23 -22.29 -2.64
CA LEU A 99 7.24 -21.36 -2.11
C LEU A 99 7.34 -21.28 -0.59
N CYS A 100 7.35 -22.41 0.11
CA CYS A 100 7.50 -22.45 1.56
C CYS A 100 8.83 -21.86 2.00
N LEU A 101 9.93 -22.19 1.31
CA LEU A 101 11.27 -21.72 1.61
C LEU A 101 11.50 -20.23 1.35
N SER A 102 10.67 -19.59 0.52
CA SER A 102 10.71 -18.13 0.31
C SER A 102 10.60 -17.36 1.63
N CYS A 103 9.84 -17.91 2.59
CA CYS A 103 9.66 -17.35 3.93
C CYS A 103 10.35 -18.20 5.02
N HIS A 104 10.22 -19.54 4.97
CA HIS A 104 10.69 -20.46 6.00
C HIS A 104 12.13 -20.94 5.77
N LYS A 105 13.09 -20.01 5.62
CA LYS A 105 14.49 -20.29 5.26
C LYS A 105 15.24 -21.24 6.21
N LYS A 106 14.75 -21.43 7.44
CA LYS A 106 15.38 -22.26 8.47
C LYS A 106 14.70 -23.63 8.65
N ALA A 107 13.68 -23.97 7.86
CA ALA A 107 12.92 -25.21 8.01
C ALA A 107 13.78 -26.49 7.95
N PHE A 108 14.92 -26.43 7.26
CA PHE A 108 15.84 -27.56 7.06
C PHE A 108 17.03 -27.56 8.03
N LYS A 109 17.16 -26.54 8.89
CA LYS A 109 18.29 -26.43 9.83
C LYS A 109 17.98 -27.16 11.13
N VAL A 110 17.65 -28.44 11.02
CA VAL A 110 17.40 -29.33 12.16
C VAL A 110 18.37 -30.50 12.10
N LYS A 111 18.76 -31.02 13.28
CA LYS A 111 19.79 -32.07 13.38
C LYS A 111 19.41 -33.36 12.65
N TYR A 112 18.12 -33.68 12.63
CA TYR A 112 17.56 -34.86 11.97
C TYR A 112 16.27 -34.47 11.22
N PRO A 113 16.34 -34.09 9.95
CA PRO A 113 15.14 -33.76 9.18
C PRO A 113 14.36 -35.04 8.83
N HIS A 114 13.03 -34.97 8.93
CA HIS A 114 12.17 -36.03 8.42
C HIS A 114 12.15 -36.01 6.88
N MET A 115 12.05 -37.18 6.26
CA MET A 115 12.09 -37.36 4.80
C MET A 115 11.14 -36.43 4.03
N PRO A 116 9.86 -36.25 4.43
CA PRO A 116 8.93 -35.39 3.69
C PRO A 116 9.41 -33.94 3.59
N VAL A 117 10.10 -33.44 4.63
CA VAL A 117 10.67 -32.09 4.60
C VAL A 117 11.77 -32.01 3.55
N MET A 118 12.66 -33.00 3.48
CA MET A 118 13.76 -33.09 2.51
C MET A 118 13.25 -33.11 1.05
N GLU A 119 12.18 -33.84 0.81
CA GLU A 119 11.50 -33.95 -0.49
C GLU A 119 10.72 -32.69 -0.86
N GLY A 120 10.34 -31.88 0.13
CA GLY A 120 9.60 -30.63 -0.07
C GLY A 120 8.09 -30.76 0.09
N ASP A 121 7.63 -31.91 0.58
CA ASP A 121 6.23 -32.25 0.84
C ASP A 121 5.75 -31.64 2.16
N CYS A 122 5.83 -30.31 2.23
CA CYS A 122 5.47 -29.55 3.42
C CYS A 122 3.99 -29.72 3.77
N ASP A 123 3.15 -29.88 2.75
CA ASP A 123 1.69 -29.95 2.81
C ASP A 123 1.14 -31.33 3.23
N LYS A 124 1.97 -32.38 3.25
CA LYS A 124 1.56 -33.69 3.79
C LYS A 124 1.28 -33.66 5.29
N CYS A 125 1.92 -32.74 6.01
CA CYS A 125 1.76 -32.58 7.46
C CYS A 125 1.26 -31.18 7.87
N HIS A 126 1.60 -30.13 7.11
CA HIS A 126 1.18 -28.76 7.41
C HIS A 126 0.09 -28.26 6.48
N ALA A 127 -0.99 -27.73 7.03
CA ALA A 127 -2.03 -27.10 6.22
C ALA A 127 -1.62 -25.67 5.81
N PRO A 128 -1.48 -25.36 4.51
CA PRO A 128 -0.83 -24.13 4.02
C PRO A 128 -1.59 -22.82 4.33
N HIS A 129 -2.89 -22.93 4.62
CA HIS A 129 -3.74 -21.81 5.00
C HIS A 129 -3.79 -21.57 6.52
N ALA A 130 -3.85 -22.66 7.29
CA ALA A 130 -3.91 -22.63 8.75
C ALA A 130 -3.42 -23.98 9.31
N SER A 131 -2.27 -23.96 9.97
CA SER A 131 -1.54 -25.12 10.52
C SER A 131 -1.63 -25.17 12.03
#